data_AF-A0A8H7TDT5-F1
#
_entry.id   AF-A0A8H7TDT5-F1
#
_cell.length_a   1.000
_cell.length_b   1.000
_cell.length_c   1.000
_cell.angle_alpha   90.00
_cell.angle_beta   90.00
_cell.angle_gamma   90.00
#
_symmetry.space_group_name_H-M   'P 1'
#
loop_
_entity.id
_entity.type
_entity.pdbx_description
1 polymer ?
#
loop_
_entity_poly.entity_id
_entity_poly.type
_entity_poly.pdbx_seq_one_letter_code
_entity_poly.pdbx_strand_id
1 'polypeptide(L)'
;MLPSTDDTSASDAIGSQLDEEISSLQAQITSVKSQRKLQAATILSSRHTKATLTRLRASQKSTQQTQSQPSTQPTDTTPLLLAASTSQRVHTQENLYRACAGITTFRVQDPDPNAVDGGNILGLRIDVSSTGKFIKPYYILLNKPFPGTDLLRIHRHTVPPSIPLPSLAEKYLPNGKGSAAMSAVVGAGAGAKKQDLRRFVRALRREIVGCGGEAVED
;
A
#
# COMPACT_ATOMS: atom_id res chain seq x y z
N MET A 1 -18.75 40.30 -53.23
CA MET A 1 -17.98 40.27 -51.97
C MET A 1 -18.96 39.76 -50.92
N LEU A 2 -18.99 38.54 -50.41
CA LEU A 2 -18.22 37.26 -50.48
C LEU A 2 -19.27 36.16 -50.13
N PRO A 3 -19.25 34.95 -50.71
CA PRO A 3 -20.06 33.83 -50.20
C PRO A 3 -19.19 32.91 -49.32
N SER A 4 -19.56 32.66 -48.06
CA SER A 4 -18.81 31.76 -47.17
C SER A 4 -19.70 31.24 -46.03
N THR A 5 -20.34 30.06 -46.16
CA THR A 5 -20.88 29.28 -45.01
C THR A 5 -21.15 27.78 -45.26
N ASP A 6 -20.94 27.21 -46.45
CA ASP A 6 -21.31 25.79 -46.71
C ASP A 6 -20.23 24.75 -46.33
N ASP A 7 -19.00 25.16 -46.02
CA ASP A 7 -17.92 24.20 -45.72
C ASP A 7 -17.95 23.67 -44.27
N THR A 8 -18.67 24.32 -43.34
CA THR A 8 -18.63 23.99 -41.90
C THR A 8 -19.43 22.72 -41.55
N SER A 9 -20.55 22.45 -42.22
CA SER A 9 -21.34 21.23 -41.95
C SER A 9 -20.65 19.96 -42.46
N ALA A 10 -19.86 20.07 -43.52
CA ALA A 10 -19.07 18.95 -44.05
C ALA A 10 -17.89 18.62 -43.13
N SER A 11 -17.22 19.64 -42.56
CA SER A 11 -16.16 19.41 -41.57
C SER A 11 -16.66 18.76 -40.29
N ASP A 12 -17.87 19.09 -39.83
CA ASP A 12 -18.47 18.49 -38.62
C ASP A 12 -18.85 17.01 -38.85
N ALA A 13 -19.33 16.66 -40.05
CA ALA A 13 -19.60 15.28 -40.42
C ALA A 13 -18.30 14.44 -40.44
N ILE A 14 -17.23 14.97 -41.01
CA ILE A 14 -15.90 14.32 -41.01
C ILE A 14 -15.37 14.19 -39.58
N GLY A 15 -15.53 15.23 -38.74
CA GLY A 15 -15.16 15.18 -37.32
C GLY A 15 -15.88 14.07 -36.55
N SER A 16 -17.20 13.93 -36.76
CA SER A 16 -17.99 12.88 -36.10
C SER A 16 -17.56 11.46 -36.51
N GLN A 17 -17.20 11.26 -37.78
CA GLN A 17 -16.68 9.98 -38.29
C GLN A 17 -15.32 9.65 -37.68
N LEU A 18 -14.43 10.65 -37.56
CA LEU A 18 -13.13 10.47 -36.93
C LEU A 18 -13.25 10.18 -35.43
N ASP A 19 -14.18 10.83 -34.73
CA ASP A 19 -14.43 10.56 -33.31
C ASP A 19 -14.97 9.14 -33.08
N GLU A 20 -15.85 8.65 -33.96
CA GLU A 20 -16.33 7.27 -33.92
C GLU A 20 -15.19 6.28 -34.19
N GLU A 21 -14.32 6.56 -35.16
CA GLU A 21 -13.13 5.76 -35.44
C GLU A 21 -12.15 5.76 -34.25
N ILE A 22 -11.89 6.92 -33.65
CA ILE A 22 -11.02 7.05 -32.47
C ILE A 22 -11.59 6.25 -31.30
N SER A 23 -12.89 6.35 -31.05
CA SER A 23 -13.58 5.59 -30.00
C SER A 23 -13.48 4.08 -30.26
N SER A 24 -13.70 3.64 -31.49
CA SER A 24 -13.55 2.25 -31.93
C SER A 24 -12.12 1.72 -31.73
N LEU A 25 -11.12 2.50 -32.15
CA LEU A 25 -9.70 2.16 -31.98
C LEU A 25 -9.32 2.09 -30.49
N GLN A 26 -9.80 3.01 -29.66
CA GLN A 26 -9.58 2.97 -28.22
C GLN A 26 -10.24 1.74 -27.58
N ALA A 27 -11.45 1.38 -27.99
CA ALA A 27 -12.14 0.16 -27.57
C ALA A 27 -11.34 -1.10 -27.97
N GLN A 28 -10.79 -1.14 -29.19
CA GLN A 28 -9.96 -2.25 -29.63
C GLN A 28 -8.65 -2.34 -28.83
N ILE A 29 -7.98 -1.21 -28.58
CA ILE A 29 -6.75 -1.15 -27.77
C ILE A 29 -7.01 -1.65 -26.36
N THR A 30 -8.11 -1.23 -25.72
CA THR A 30 -8.45 -1.67 -24.37
C THR A 30 -8.77 -3.17 -24.33
N SER A 31 -9.49 -3.69 -25.33
CA SER A 31 -9.77 -5.12 -25.50
C SER A 31 -8.47 -5.94 -25.63
N VAL A 32 -7.59 -5.60 -26.58
CA VAL A 32 -6.33 -6.31 -26.79
C VAL A 32 -5.43 -6.23 -25.56
N LYS A 33 -5.35 -5.06 -24.90
CA LYS A 33 -4.61 -4.90 -23.64
C LYS A 33 -5.16 -5.80 -22.54
N SER A 34 -6.49 -5.91 -22.43
CA SER A 34 -7.15 -6.78 -21.45
C SER A 34 -6.84 -8.25 -21.72
N GLN A 35 -6.89 -8.69 -22.97
CA GLN A 35 -6.60 -10.07 -23.38
C GLN A 35 -5.12 -10.41 -23.11
N ARG A 36 -4.20 -9.51 -23.47
CA ARG A 36 -2.77 -9.66 -23.17
C ARG A 36 -2.55 -9.80 -21.66
N LYS A 37 -3.21 -8.95 -20.85
CA LYS A 37 -3.12 -9.00 -19.39
C LYS A 37 -3.63 -10.33 -18.83
N LEU A 38 -4.75 -10.84 -19.35
CA LEU A 38 -5.33 -12.12 -18.95
C LEU A 38 -4.41 -13.31 -19.29
N GLN A 39 -3.89 -13.36 -20.52
CA GLN A 39 -2.97 -14.40 -20.95
C GLN A 39 -1.67 -14.37 -20.13
N ALA A 40 -1.10 -13.19 -19.90
CA ALA A 40 0.09 -13.03 -19.06
C ALA A 40 -0.17 -13.48 -17.62
N ALA A 41 -1.30 -13.08 -17.02
CA ALA A 41 -1.68 -13.52 -15.68
C ALA A 41 -1.85 -15.04 -15.61
N THR A 42 -2.46 -15.65 -16.63
CA THR A 42 -2.63 -17.10 -16.74
C THR A 42 -1.28 -17.81 -16.78
N ILE A 43 -0.37 -17.37 -17.65
CA ILE A 43 0.98 -17.95 -17.78
C ILE A 43 1.76 -17.80 -16.46
N LEU A 44 1.73 -16.62 -15.82
CA LEU A 44 2.44 -16.37 -14.56
C LEU A 44 1.82 -17.11 -13.37
N SER A 45 0.51 -17.37 -13.40
CA SER A 45 -0.19 -18.12 -12.36
C SER A 45 0.00 -19.64 -12.47
N SER A 46 0.33 -20.14 -13.67
CA SER A 46 0.57 -21.55 -13.95
C SER A 46 1.65 -22.16 -13.04
N ARG A 47 1.39 -23.39 -12.60
CA ARG A 47 2.29 -24.15 -11.71
C ARG A 47 3.67 -24.36 -12.35
N HIS A 48 3.72 -24.66 -13.65
CA HIS A 48 4.98 -24.89 -14.38
C HIS A 48 5.85 -23.64 -14.40
N THR A 49 5.28 -22.49 -14.78
CA THR A 49 6.00 -21.21 -14.79
C THR A 49 6.52 -20.86 -13.40
N LYS A 50 5.69 -21.04 -12.36
CA LYS A 50 6.11 -20.82 -10.96
C LYS A 50 7.25 -21.75 -10.53
N ALA A 51 7.20 -23.03 -10.91
CA ALA A 51 8.24 -24.00 -10.61
C ALA A 51 9.56 -23.65 -11.32
N THR A 52 9.51 -23.29 -12.60
CA THR A 52 10.67 -22.83 -13.37
C THR A 52 11.28 -21.57 -12.76
N LEU A 53 10.46 -20.55 -12.47
CA LEU A 53 10.93 -19.32 -11.82
C LEU A 53 11.55 -19.60 -10.44
N THR A 54 10.97 -20.52 -9.66
CA THR A 54 11.54 -20.93 -8.37
C THR A 54 12.90 -21.58 -8.54
N ARG A 55 13.06 -22.46 -9.54
CA ARG A 55 14.34 -23.12 -9.85
C ARG A 55 15.40 -22.11 -10.30
N LEU A 56 15.04 -21.18 -11.18
CA LEU A 56 15.95 -20.13 -11.65
C LEU A 56 16.43 -19.24 -10.49
N ARG A 57 15.55 -18.88 -9.55
CA ARG A 57 15.95 -18.16 -8.33
C ARG A 57 16.90 -18.96 -7.45
N ALA A 58 16.61 -20.24 -7.23
CA ALA A 58 17.48 -21.11 -6.42
C ALA A 58 18.88 -21.23 -7.03
N SER A 59 18.95 -21.33 -8.37
CA SER A 59 20.22 -21.37 -9.10
C SER A 59 21.05 -20.10 -8.94
N GLN A 60 20.43 -18.91 -8.90
CA GLN A 60 21.15 -17.64 -8.70
C GLN A 60 21.69 -17.46 -7.27
N LYS A 61 21.01 -18.03 -6.26
CA LYS A 61 21.49 -17.96 -4.87
C LYS A 61 22.78 -18.78 -4.68
N SER A 62 23.00 -19.80 -5.51
CA SER A 62 24.19 -20.66 -5.47
C SER A 62 25.41 -20.06 -6.18
N THR A 63 25.23 -19.14 -7.13
CA THR A 63 26.32 -18.59 -7.96
C THR A 63 27.14 -17.49 -7.29
N GLN A 64 26.80 -17.07 -6.07
CA GLN A 64 27.61 -16.11 -5.31
C GLN A 64 28.86 -16.73 -4.67
N GLN A 65 29.09 -18.06 -4.78
CA GLN A 65 30.24 -18.72 -4.13
C GLN A 65 31.22 -19.44 -5.05
N THR A 66 30.99 -19.56 -6.36
CA THR A 66 31.96 -20.26 -7.24
C THR A 66 32.05 -19.62 -8.62
N GLN A 67 33.19 -18.96 -8.87
CA GLN A 67 33.67 -18.63 -10.22
C GLN A 67 33.92 -19.93 -10.99
N SER A 68 33.15 -20.23 -12.03
CA SER A 68 33.66 -20.91 -13.25
C SER A 68 32.61 -21.09 -14.34
N GLN A 69 33.07 -20.76 -15.56
CA GLN A 69 32.65 -21.22 -16.89
C GLN A 69 31.47 -20.50 -17.61
N PRO A 70 31.72 -19.97 -18.83
CA PRO A 70 30.69 -19.36 -19.67
C PRO A 70 29.98 -20.45 -20.48
N SER A 71 28.77 -20.81 -20.07
CA SER A 71 27.87 -21.57 -20.95
C SER A 71 27.13 -20.59 -21.87
N THR A 72 27.08 -20.97 -23.13
CA THR A 72 26.51 -20.28 -24.28
C THR A 72 25.06 -19.85 -24.04
N GLN A 73 24.87 -18.52 -23.98
CA GLN A 73 23.65 -17.71 -24.03
C GLN A 73 22.41 -18.16 -23.21
N PRO A 74 22.02 -17.32 -22.24
CA PRO A 74 20.64 -16.96 -22.02
C PRO A 74 20.48 -15.43 -22.13
N THR A 75 19.56 -14.99 -22.98
CA THR A 75 19.18 -13.59 -23.21
C THR A 75 19.10 -12.74 -21.93
N ASP A 76 19.52 -11.48 -22.03
CA ASP A 76 19.46 -10.40 -21.02
C ASP A 76 18.08 -10.19 -20.35
N THR A 77 17.06 -10.92 -20.78
CA THR A 77 15.70 -10.90 -20.25
C THR A 77 15.53 -11.73 -18.97
N THR A 78 16.41 -12.71 -18.72
CA THR A 78 16.33 -13.58 -17.53
C THR A 78 16.41 -12.83 -16.19
N PRO A 79 17.32 -11.85 -15.97
CA PRO A 79 17.34 -11.08 -14.72
C PRO A 79 16.10 -10.18 -14.58
N LEU A 80 15.60 -9.59 -15.68
CA LEU A 80 14.41 -8.74 -15.67
C LEU A 80 13.14 -9.53 -15.34
N LEU A 81 12.96 -10.71 -15.95
CA LEU A 81 11.85 -11.61 -15.64
C LEU A 81 11.91 -12.07 -14.18
N LEU A 82 13.11 -12.32 -13.66
CA LEU A 82 13.28 -12.71 -12.28
C LEU A 82 12.93 -11.57 -11.32
N ALA A 83 13.42 -10.36 -11.57
CA ALA A 83 13.09 -9.16 -10.79
C ALA A 83 11.60 -8.84 -10.85
N ALA A 84 10.96 -8.92 -12.02
CA ALA A 84 9.52 -8.74 -12.16
C ALA A 84 8.76 -9.80 -11.35
N SER A 85 9.22 -11.06 -11.39
CA SER A 85 8.57 -12.14 -10.66
C SER A 85 8.73 -12.06 -9.13
N THR A 86 9.87 -11.57 -8.63
CA THR A 86 10.09 -11.34 -7.20
C THR A 86 9.24 -10.18 -6.72
N SER A 87 9.25 -9.06 -7.44
CA SER A 87 8.38 -7.91 -7.17
C SER A 87 6.90 -8.29 -7.17
N GLN A 88 6.44 -9.08 -8.15
CA GLN A 88 5.06 -9.57 -8.20
C GLN A 88 4.71 -10.43 -6.98
N ARG A 89 5.64 -11.28 -6.54
CA ARG A 89 5.43 -12.14 -5.36
C ARG A 89 5.34 -11.32 -4.08
N VAL A 90 6.24 -10.34 -3.90
CA VAL A 90 6.23 -9.41 -2.75
C VAL A 90 4.93 -8.62 -2.73
N HIS A 91 4.52 -8.06 -3.87
CA HIS A 91 3.26 -7.34 -4.02
C HIS A 91 2.03 -8.21 -3.72
N THR A 92 2.02 -9.46 -4.20
CA THR A 92 0.93 -10.41 -3.89
C THR A 92 0.88 -10.74 -2.40
N GLN A 93 2.04 -10.96 -1.78
CA GLN A 93 2.15 -11.24 -0.34
C GLN A 93 1.69 -10.03 0.49
N GLU A 94 2.07 -8.82 0.10
CA GLU A 94 1.62 -7.60 0.74
C GLU A 94 0.10 -7.42 0.63
N ASN A 95 -0.48 -7.62 -0.55
CA ASN A 95 -1.92 -7.55 -0.75
C ASN A 95 -2.68 -8.61 0.06
N LEU A 96 -2.10 -9.81 0.20
CA LEU A 96 -2.66 -10.84 1.07
C LEU A 96 -2.70 -10.38 2.53
N TYR A 97 -1.61 -9.79 3.04
CA TYR A 97 -1.61 -9.25 4.40
C TYR A 97 -2.61 -8.10 4.57
N ARG A 98 -2.71 -7.19 3.60
CA ARG A 98 -3.67 -6.08 3.61
C ARG A 98 -5.11 -6.60 3.63
N ALA A 99 -5.44 -7.59 2.80
CA ALA A 99 -6.78 -8.16 2.71
C ALA A 99 -7.16 -9.00 3.93
N CYS A 100 -6.25 -9.84 4.46
CA CYS A 100 -6.58 -10.79 5.51
C CYS A 100 -6.36 -10.26 6.93
N ALA A 101 -5.33 -9.44 7.17
CA ALA A 101 -5.07 -8.91 8.50
C ALA A 101 -5.97 -7.70 8.84
N GLY A 102 -6.43 -6.96 7.81
CA GLY A 102 -7.18 -5.71 7.94
C GLY A 102 -6.38 -4.56 8.55
N ILE A 103 -5.17 -4.83 9.05
CA ILE A 103 -4.30 -3.87 9.72
C ILE A 103 -2.87 -4.22 9.33
N THR A 104 -2.17 -3.27 8.72
CA THR A 104 -0.78 -3.45 8.29
C THR A 104 0.07 -2.26 8.68
N THR A 105 1.33 -2.49 9.05
CA THR A 105 2.30 -1.44 9.34
C THR A 105 3.25 -1.24 8.18
N PHE A 106 3.65 0.01 7.94
CA PHE A 106 4.63 0.39 6.92
C PHE A 106 5.57 1.45 7.48
N ARG A 107 6.76 1.57 6.88
CA ARG A 107 7.75 2.58 7.30
C ARG A 107 7.62 3.79 6.40
N VAL A 108 7.65 4.97 7.01
CA VAL A 108 7.62 6.27 6.32
C VAL A 108 8.81 7.08 6.80
N GLN A 109 9.43 7.82 5.89
CA GLN A 109 10.46 8.79 6.24
C GLN A 109 9.89 10.19 6.01
N ASP A 110 9.89 11.01 7.06
CA ASP A 110 9.59 12.42 6.98
C ASP A 110 10.74 13.14 6.25
N PRO A 111 10.48 13.88 5.15
CA PRO A 111 11.52 14.63 4.46
C PRO A 111 12.04 15.83 5.27
N ASP A 112 11.37 16.23 6.35
CA ASP A 112 11.75 17.41 7.12
C ASP A 112 13.09 17.19 7.87
N PRO A 113 14.09 18.08 7.69
CA PRO A 113 15.40 17.93 8.34
C PRO A 113 15.35 18.08 9.86
N ASN A 114 14.28 18.72 10.37
CA ASN A 114 14.02 18.90 11.80
C ASN A 114 13.06 17.85 12.37
N ALA A 115 12.79 16.78 11.63
CA ALA A 115 11.86 15.75 12.06
C ALA A 115 12.39 14.98 13.27
N VAL A 116 11.45 14.62 14.15
CA VAL A 116 11.70 13.77 15.32
C VAL A 116 12.25 12.42 14.86
N ASP A 117 13.24 11.87 15.59
CA ASP A 117 13.85 10.55 15.32
C ASP A 117 14.44 10.43 13.89
N GLY A 118 15.00 11.53 13.36
CA GLY A 118 15.58 11.57 12.01
C GLY A 118 14.54 11.34 10.90
N GLY A 119 13.28 11.64 11.18
CA GLY A 119 12.17 11.45 10.26
C GLY A 119 11.62 10.02 10.23
N ASN A 120 12.05 9.13 11.12
CA ASN A 120 11.51 7.77 11.18
C ASN A 120 10.06 7.78 11.71
N ILE A 121 9.13 7.42 10.83
CA ILE A 121 7.70 7.34 11.14
C ILE A 121 7.22 5.90 10.92
N LEU A 122 6.49 5.38 11.91
CA LEU A 122 5.74 4.14 11.79
C LEU A 122 4.34 4.45 11.28
N GLY A 123 4.07 4.08 10.03
CA GLY A 123 2.76 4.15 9.43
C GLY A 123 1.92 2.93 9.77
N LEU A 124 0.64 3.16 10.04
CA LEU A 124 -0.38 2.14 10.19
C LEU A 124 -1.44 2.37 9.13
N ARG A 125 -1.82 1.30 8.45
CA ARG A 125 -2.94 1.25 7.52
C ARG A 125 -4.02 0.36 8.10
N ILE A 126 -5.23 0.88 8.20
CA ILE A 126 -6.41 0.16 8.63
C ILE A 126 -7.33 0.03 7.42
N ASP A 127 -7.47 -1.20 6.95
CA ASP A 127 -8.37 -1.59 5.87
C ASP A 127 -9.66 -2.13 6.49
N VAL A 128 -10.79 -1.57 6.05
CA VAL A 128 -12.13 -2.03 6.42
C VAL A 128 -12.87 -2.39 5.13
N SER A 129 -13.63 -3.47 5.18
CA SER A 129 -14.56 -3.84 4.11
C SER A 129 -15.99 -3.60 4.57
N SER A 130 -16.80 -3.02 3.69
CA SER A 130 -18.24 -2.86 3.86
C SER A 130 -18.91 -3.37 2.59
N THR A 131 -20.00 -4.14 2.72
CA THR A 131 -20.76 -4.71 1.58
C THR A 131 -19.89 -5.48 0.55
N GLY A 132 -18.86 -6.19 1.03
CA GLY A 132 -17.97 -6.98 0.17
C GLY A 132 -16.94 -6.17 -0.63
N LYS A 133 -16.83 -4.85 -0.41
CA LYS A 133 -15.82 -3.98 -1.01
C LYS A 133 -14.95 -3.35 0.07
N PHE A 134 -13.67 -3.11 -0.23
CA PHE A 134 -12.80 -2.34 0.65
C PHE A 134 -13.12 -0.85 0.52
N ILE A 135 -13.36 -0.19 1.65
CA ILE A 135 -13.48 1.27 1.69
C ILE A 135 -12.09 1.92 1.67
N LYS A 136 -12.04 3.25 1.53
CA LYS A 136 -10.78 3.99 1.60
C LYS A 136 -10.09 3.68 2.94
N PRO A 137 -8.81 3.23 2.94
CA PRO A 137 -8.09 2.92 4.17
C PRO A 137 -7.87 4.16 5.02
N TYR A 138 -7.84 3.94 6.34
CA TYR A 138 -7.42 4.95 7.30
C TYR A 138 -5.94 4.81 7.61
N TYR A 139 -5.24 5.92 7.65
CA TYR A 139 -3.82 5.98 7.94
C TYR A 139 -3.57 6.66 9.28
N ILE A 140 -2.59 6.15 10.02
CA ILE A 140 -2.10 6.74 11.26
C ILE A 140 -0.59 6.73 11.21
N LEU A 141 0.02 7.87 11.47
CA LEU A 141 1.46 8.05 11.51
C LEU A 141 1.88 8.20 12.96
N LEU A 142 2.79 7.34 13.40
CA LEU A 142 3.34 7.32 14.74
C LEU A 142 4.81 7.74 14.69
N ASN A 143 5.23 8.65 15.56
CA ASN A 143 6.62 9.04 15.73
C ASN A 143 7.17 8.59 17.09
N LYS A 144 8.49 8.62 17.25
CA LYS A 144 9.19 8.36 18.52
C LYS A 144 9.69 9.68 19.13
N PRO A 145 8.88 10.40 19.93
CA PRO A 145 9.24 11.72 20.46
C PRO A 145 10.37 11.71 21.49
N PHE A 146 10.62 10.58 22.14
CA PHE A 146 11.57 10.49 23.25
C PHE A 146 12.78 9.66 22.82
N PRO A 147 13.95 10.30 22.61
CA PRO A 147 15.16 9.59 22.19
C PRO A 147 15.56 8.57 23.28
N GLY A 148 15.93 7.36 22.86
CA GLY A 148 16.30 6.28 23.77
C GLY A 148 15.13 5.49 24.39
N THR A 149 13.88 5.82 24.06
CA THR A 149 12.71 5.01 24.45
C THR A 149 11.93 4.52 23.24
N ASP A 150 11.29 3.36 23.37
CA ASP A 150 10.41 2.82 22.34
C ASP A 150 8.96 3.37 22.41
N LEU A 151 8.78 4.52 23.06
CA LEU A 151 7.47 5.13 23.22
C LEU A 151 7.03 5.84 21.93
N LEU A 152 5.88 5.41 21.40
CA LEU A 152 5.26 5.97 20.19
C LEU A 152 4.20 7.01 20.52
N ARG A 153 4.13 8.08 19.73
CA ARG A 153 3.06 9.09 19.79
C ARG A 153 2.41 9.25 18.42
N ILE A 154 1.11 9.56 18.42
CA ILE A 154 0.40 9.91 17.19
C ILE A 154 0.92 11.25 16.66
N HIS A 155 1.36 11.24 15.41
CA HIS A 155 1.80 12.43 14.68
C HIS A 155 0.67 12.97 13.79
N ARG A 156 0.10 12.13 12.90
CA ARG A 156 -1.01 12.48 11.99
C ARG A 156 -1.94 11.31 11.79
N HIS A 157 -3.20 11.56 11.45
CA HIS A 157 -4.17 10.52 11.09
C HIS A 157 -5.18 10.99 10.06
N THR A 158 -5.83 10.05 9.39
CA THR A 158 -6.97 10.32 8.47
C THR A 158 -8.30 9.80 9.03
N VAL A 159 -8.34 9.43 10.32
CA VAL A 159 -9.54 8.92 11.00
C VAL A 159 -10.56 10.06 11.21
N PRO A 160 -11.87 9.85 10.91
CA PRO A 160 -12.94 10.81 11.15
C PRO A 160 -13.06 11.25 12.63
N PRO A 161 -13.57 12.47 12.89
CA PRO A 161 -13.71 13.00 14.25
C PRO A 161 -14.75 12.28 15.11
N SER A 162 -15.66 11.51 14.51
CA SER A 162 -16.64 10.67 15.22
C SER A 162 -15.97 9.57 16.07
N ILE A 163 -14.72 9.23 15.77
CA ILE A 163 -13.97 8.19 16.48
C ILE A 163 -13.08 8.85 17.54
N PRO A 164 -13.17 8.44 18.83
CA PRO A 164 -12.44 9.07 19.94
C PRO A 164 -10.96 8.64 19.97
N LEU A 165 -10.20 9.02 18.93
CA LEU A 165 -8.78 8.70 18.79
C LEU A 165 -7.92 9.19 19.97
N PRO A 166 -8.09 10.43 20.49
CA PRO A 166 -7.29 10.92 21.62
C PRO A 166 -7.48 10.07 22.88
N SER A 167 -8.73 9.71 23.20
CA SER A 167 -9.05 8.87 24.37
C SER A 167 -8.48 7.45 24.24
N LEU A 168 -8.50 6.89 23.03
CA LEU A 168 -7.86 5.61 22.74
C LEU A 168 -6.33 5.71 22.85
N ALA A 169 -5.74 6.81 22.38
CA ALA A 169 -4.32 7.05 22.47
C ALA A 169 -3.89 7.14 23.94
N GLU A 170 -4.56 7.93 24.77
CA GLU A 170 -4.23 8.04 26.21
C GLU A 170 -4.34 6.71 26.96
N LYS A 171 -5.31 5.87 26.57
CA LYS A 171 -5.54 4.57 27.22
C LYS A 171 -4.46 3.54 26.88
N TYR A 172 -3.97 3.51 25.64
CA TYR A 172 -3.12 2.43 25.12
C TYR A 172 -1.71 2.88 24.70
N LEU A 173 -1.54 4.16 24.39
CA LEU A 173 -0.29 4.85 24.07
C LEU A 173 -0.05 5.93 25.14
N PRO A 174 0.32 5.56 26.38
CA PRO A 174 0.54 6.53 27.44
C PRO A 174 1.66 7.49 27.03
N ASN A 175 1.23 8.69 26.64
CA ASN A 175 2.11 9.78 26.27
C ASN A 175 2.80 10.24 27.55
N GLY A 176 4.12 10.41 27.56
CA GLY A 176 4.85 10.80 28.77
C GLY A 176 4.60 12.20 29.33
N LYS A 177 3.45 12.81 29.03
CA LYS A 177 2.96 14.00 29.72
C LYS A 177 2.24 13.58 31.00
N GLY A 178 3.03 13.49 32.07
CA GLY A 178 2.59 13.11 33.41
C GLY A 178 3.51 12.07 34.04
N SER A 179 3.57 12.06 35.37
CA SER A 179 4.42 11.24 36.27
C SER A 179 4.59 9.76 35.85
N ALA A 180 3.67 9.19 35.06
CA ALA A 180 3.69 7.80 34.60
C ALA A 180 4.83 7.42 33.62
N ALA A 181 5.41 8.36 32.85
CA ALA A 181 6.53 8.02 31.94
C ALA A 181 7.91 8.03 32.62
N MET A 182 8.09 8.83 33.67
CA MET A 182 9.31 8.76 34.49
C MET A 182 9.42 7.43 35.25
N SER A 183 8.29 6.78 35.55
CA SER A 183 8.27 5.44 36.15
C SER A 183 8.52 4.30 35.15
N ALA A 184 8.44 4.57 33.84
CA ALA A 184 8.78 3.58 32.81
C ALA A 184 10.28 3.58 32.45
N VAL A 185 10.95 4.74 32.53
CA VAL A 185 12.39 4.90 32.28
C VAL A 185 13.23 4.56 33.52
N VAL A 186 12.73 4.88 34.72
CA VAL A 186 13.38 4.52 35.98
C VAL A 186 12.66 3.29 36.52
N GLY A 187 13.30 2.12 36.44
CA GLY A 187 12.73 0.80 36.77
C GLY A 187 12.32 0.60 38.24
N ALA A 188 11.40 1.41 38.75
CA ALA A 188 10.85 1.30 40.09
C ALA A 188 9.42 1.88 40.12
N GLY A 189 8.44 1.04 40.45
CA GLY A 189 7.08 1.47 40.76
C GLY A 189 6.01 0.65 40.02
N ALA A 190 5.33 -0.21 40.76
CA ALA A 190 4.16 -0.96 40.32
C ALA A 190 3.05 0.01 39.83
N GLY A 191 2.99 0.30 38.53
CA GLY A 191 1.96 1.19 37.96
C GLY A 191 2.23 1.78 36.58
N ALA A 192 3.45 1.69 36.04
CA ALA A 192 3.76 2.19 34.70
C ALA A 192 3.01 1.37 33.62
N LYS A 193 1.94 1.95 33.05
CA LYS A 193 1.18 1.32 31.96
C LYS A 193 2.11 1.15 30.76
N LYS A 194 2.47 -0.10 30.45
CA LYS A 194 3.24 -0.43 29.25
C LYS A 194 2.42 -0.09 28.01
N GLN A 195 3.03 0.63 27.06
CA GLN A 195 2.40 0.90 25.77
C GLN A 195 2.06 -0.40 25.04
N ASP A 196 0.82 -0.52 24.58
CA ASP A 196 0.34 -1.69 23.83
C ASP A 196 -0.30 -1.24 22.51
N LEU A 197 0.54 -1.19 21.47
CA LEU A 197 0.10 -0.86 20.12
C LEU A 197 -0.91 -1.87 19.59
N ARG A 198 -0.79 -3.15 19.94
CA ARG A 198 -1.71 -4.19 19.42
C ARG A 198 -3.12 -3.96 19.97
N ARG A 199 -3.25 -3.62 21.25
CA ARG A 199 -4.54 -3.29 21.86
C ARG A 199 -5.10 -1.98 21.33
N PHE A 200 -4.27 -0.95 21.19
CA PHE A 200 -4.67 0.34 20.59
C PHE A 200 -5.31 0.12 19.22
N VAL A 201 -4.59 -0.56 18.34
CA VAL A 201 -4.99 -0.73 16.94
C VAL A 201 -6.22 -1.63 16.80
N ARG A 202 -6.34 -2.67 17.64
CA ARG A 202 -7.57 -3.49 17.71
C ARG A 202 -8.78 -2.70 18.20
N ALA A 203 -8.60 -1.86 19.23
CA ALA A 203 -9.68 -1.02 19.72
C ALA A 203 -10.12 -0.01 18.66
N LEU A 204 -9.16 0.64 18.01
CA LEU A 204 -9.44 1.60 16.96
C LEU A 204 -10.15 0.97 15.75
N ARG A 205 -9.74 -0.22 15.32
CA ARG A 205 -10.46 -0.92 14.25
C ARG A 205 -11.91 -1.23 14.63
N ARG A 206 -12.20 -1.57 15.89
CA ARG A 206 -13.57 -1.79 16.34
C ARG A 206 -14.41 -0.52 16.24
N GLU A 207 -13.88 0.62 16.68
CA GLU A 207 -14.58 1.90 16.55
C GLU A 207 -14.81 2.26 15.08
N ILE A 208 -13.81 2.09 14.21
CA ILE A 208 -13.95 2.38 12.78
C ILE A 208 -15.01 1.48 12.13
N VAL A 209 -15.02 0.19 12.45
CA VAL A 209 -16.03 -0.75 11.92
C VAL A 209 -17.42 -0.43 12.47
N GLY A 210 -17.51 -0.01 13.74
CA GLY A 210 -18.77 0.41 14.37
C GLY A 210 -19.35 1.68 13.73
N CYS A 211 -18.54 2.74 13.59
CA CYS A 211 -18.98 4.00 12.97
C CYS A 211 -19.19 3.89 11.45
N GLY A 212 -18.41 3.05 10.77
CA GLY A 212 -18.52 2.85 9.32
C GLY A 212 -19.77 2.07 8.88
N GLY A 213 -20.54 1.52 9.83
CA GLY A 213 -21.83 0.90 9.58
C GLY A 213 -22.99 1.90 9.47
N GLU A 214 -22.86 3.11 10.03
CA GLU A 214 -23.94 4.12 10.04
C GLU A 214 -23.77 5.23 9.01
N ALA A 215 -22.57 5.42 8.45
CA ALA A 215 -22.26 6.57 7.59
C ALA A 215 -22.71 6.43 6.11
N VAL A 216 -23.72 5.60 5.81
CA VAL A 216 -24.28 5.43 4.45
C VAL A 216 -25.81 5.56 4.47
N GLU A 217 -26.31 6.59 5.13
CA GLU A 217 -27.64 7.16 4.88
C GLU A 217 -27.48 8.68 4.96
N ASP A 218 -27.20 9.32 3.83
CA ASP A 218 -27.50 10.72 3.49
C ASP A 218 -27.09 11.00 2.02
#